data_AF-A0A9X1RV74-F1
#
_entry.id   AF-A0A9X1RV74-F1
#
_cell.length_a   1.000
_cell.length_b   1.000
_cell.length_c   1.000
_cell.angle_alpha   90.00
_cell.angle_beta   90.00
_cell.angle_gamma   90.00
#
_symmetry.space_group_name_H-M   'P 1'
#
loop_
_entity.id
_entity.type
_entity.pdbx_description
1 polymer ?
#
loop_
_entity_poly.entity_id
_entity_poly.type
_entity_poly.pdbx_seq_one_letter_code
_entity_poly.pdbx_strand_id
1 'polypeptide(L)'
;MATYQKYNWLELFEAFEQSKLSQTAFCKQRNINPKYFNVKLKQRQQVIDNPSSAFTRLQVVSSEHSSHVTNQVVIEHGQCKIHCPDSMA
;
A
#
# COMPACT_ATOMS: atom_id res chain seq x y z
N MET A 1 -22.16 22.51 -11.45
CA MET A 1 -21.35 21.29 -11.68
C MET A 1 -20.69 20.91 -10.37
N ALA A 2 -20.93 19.71 -9.84
CA ALA A 2 -20.28 19.28 -8.59
C ALA A 2 -18.78 19.05 -8.88
N THR A 3 -17.91 19.83 -8.23
CA THR A 3 -16.46 19.67 -8.34
C THR A 3 -16.05 18.44 -7.53
N TYR A 4 -15.67 17.36 -8.23
CA TYR A 4 -15.13 16.18 -7.57
C TYR A 4 -13.71 16.46 -7.10
N GLN A 5 -13.55 16.55 -5.78
CA GLN A 5 -12.23 16.68 -5.18
C GLN A 5 -11.52 15.33 -5.26
N LYS A 6 -10.38 15.27 -5.96
CA LYS A 6 -9.51 14.09 -5.96
C LYS A 6 -8.73 14.05 -4.65
N TYR A 7 -8.81 12.92 -3.97
CA TYR A 7 -8.08 12.67 -2.73
C TYR A 7 -7.05 11.56 -2.93
N ASN A 8 -5.83 11.79 -2.45
CA ASN A 8 -4.84 10.74 -2.32
C ASN A 8 -5.12 9.95 -1.04
N TRP A 9 -5.92 8.90 -1.14
CA TRP A 9 -6.38 8.14 0.03
C TRP A 9 -5.25 7.46 0.79
N LEU A 10 -4.23 6.97 0.10
CA LEU A 10 -3.09 6.29 0.74
C LEU A 10 -2.36 7.23 1.70
N GLU A 11 -1.96 8.39 1.18
CA GLU A 11 -1.29 9.45 1.94
C GLU A 11 -2.16 9.97 3.09
N LEU A 12 -3.48 10.09 2.88
CA LEU A 12 -4.41 10.50 3.93
C LEU A 12 -4.50 9.47 5.07
N PHE A 13 -4.42 8.17 4.77
CA PHE A 13 -4.42 7.14 5.81
C PHE A 13 -3.12 7.13 6.58
N GLU A 14 -1.97 7.23 5.90
CA GLU A 14 -0.66 7.33 6.55
C GLU A 14 -0.57 8.56 7.45
N ALA A 15 -1.01 9.71 6.94
CA ALA A 15 -1.04 10.94 7.71
C ALA A 15 -2.03 10.86 8.89
N PHE A 16 -3.14 10.14 8.76
CA PHE A 16 -4.09 9.91 9.85
C PHE A 16 -3.46 9.08 10.96
N GLU A 17 -2.82 7.95 10.61
CA GLU A 17 -2.11 7.07 11.52
C GLU A 17 -0.97 7.81 12.26
N GLN A 18 -0.21 8.65 11.57
CA GLN A 18 0.86 9.46 12.16
C GLN A 18 0.33 10.59 13.06
N SER A 19 -0.82 11.18 12.73
CA SER A 19 -1.35 12.34 13.45
C SER A 19 -1.80 12.04 14.87
N LYS A 20 -2.15 10.78 15.19
CA LYS A 20 -2.79 10.36 16.45
C LYS A 20 -4.04 11.17 16.83
N LEU A 21 -4.63 11.91 15.88
CA LEU A 21 -5.83 12.70 16.08
C LEU A 21 -7.06 11.80 16.01
N SER A 22 -8.17 12.27 16.60
CA SER A 22 -9.47 11.68 16.32
C SER A 22 -9.84 11.89 14.84
N GLN A 23 -10.57 10.94 14.26
CA GLN A 23 -11.02 11.01 12.86
C GLN A 23 -11.76 12.32 12.55
N THR A 24 -12.55 12.82 13.51
CA THR A 24 -13.27 14.09 13.38
C THR A 24 -12.35 15.30 13.37
N ALA A 25 -11.32 15.34 14.23
CA ALA A 25 -10.33 16.41 14.24
C ALA A 25 -9.48 16.41 12.96
N PHE A 26 -9.03 15.23 12.53
CA PHE A 26 -8.26 15.05 11.30
C PHE A 26 -9.05 15.51 10.05
N CYS A 27 -10.30 15.08 9.93
CA CYS A 27 -11.15 15.44 8.80
C CYS A 27 -11.46 16.95 8.79
N LYS A 28 -11.67 17.56 9.97
CA LYS A 28 -11.87 19.02 10.09
C LYS A 28 -10.64 19.80 9.60
N GLN A 29 -9.43 19.41 10.01
CA GLN A 29 -8.19 20.10 9.62
C GLN A 29 -7.94 20.07 8.10
N ARG A 30 -8.31 18.96 7.44
CA ARG A 30 -8.09 18.78 5.99
C ARG A 30 -9.33 19.11 5.13
N ASN A 31 -10.40 19.64 5.74
CA ASN A 31 -11.68 19.91 5.07
C ASN A 31 -12.28 18.68 4.35
N ILE A 32 -12.07 17.49 4.92
CA ILE A 32 -12.56 16.22 4.37
C ILE A 32 -13.90 15.89 5.02
N ASN A 33 -14.86 15.38 4.23
CA ASN A 33 -16.11 14.88 4.78
C ASN A 33 -15.85 13.64 5.68
N PRO A 34 -16.16 13.68 6.99
CA PRO A 34 -15.89 12.57 7.90
C PRO A 34 -16.60 11.27 7.53
N LYS A 35 -17.85 11.35 7.00
CA LYS A 35 -18.58 10.17 6.55
C LYS A 35 -17.88 9.51 5.37
N TYR A 36 -17.39 10.32 4.43
CA TYR A 36 -16.71 9.82 3.25
C TYR A 36 -15.35 9.19 3.61
N PHE A 37 -14.59 9.85 4.48
CA PHE A 37 -13.35 9.30 5.03
C PHE A 37 -13.60 7.97 5.76
N ASN A 38 -14.65 7.86 6.56
CA ASN A 38 -14.99 6.61 7.26
C ASN A 38 -15.34 5.46 6.31
N VAL A 39 -16.11 5.73 5.24
CA VAL A 39 -16.38 4.73 4.19
C VAL A 39 -15.08 4.22 3.56
N LYS A 40 -14.15 5.13 3.24
CA LYS A 40 -12.87 4.77 2.63
C LYS A 40 -11.96 4.00 3.59
N LEU A 41 -11.96 4.38 4.87
CA LEU A 41 -11.20 3.67 5.90
C LEU A 41 -11.71 2.24 6.10
N LYS A 42 -13.03 2.04 6.16
CA LYS A 42 -13.64 0.69 6.24
C LYS A 42 -13.32 -0.17 5.02
N GLN A 43 -13.35 0.41 3.81
CA GLN A 43 -12.96 -0.30 2.58
C GLN A 43 -11.51 -0.78 2.65
N ARG A 44 -10.59 0.08 3.12
CA ARG A 44 -9.18 -0.30 3.33
C ARG A 44 -9.06 -1.45 4.34
N GLN A 45 -9.78 -1.36 5.45
CA GLN A 45 -9.77 -2.37 6.51
C GLN A 45 -10.27 -3.73 5.99
N GLN A 46 -11.37 -3.75 5.23
CA GLN A 46 -11.89 -4.98 4.61
C GLN A 46 -10.91 -5.65 3.66
N VAL A 47 -10.13 -4.88 2.91
CA VAL A 47 -9.09 -5.41 2.02
C VAL A 47 -7.92 -5.99 2.83
N ILE A 48 -7.61 -5.41 3.98
CA ILE A 48 -6.55 -5.90 4.88
C ILE A 48 -7.01 -7.19 5.60
N ASP A 49 -8.23 -7.20 6.14
CA ASP A 49 -8.73 -8.28 6.99
C ASP A 49 -9.28 -9.47 6.20
N ASN A 50 -9.56 -9.32 4.90
CA ASN A 50 -10.04 -10.40 4.04
C ASN A 50 -9.01 -10.77 2.97
N PRO A 51 -8.06 -11.68 3.29
CA PRO A 51 -7.07 -12.18 2.33
C PRO A 51 -7.65 -13.15 1.29
N SER A 52 -8.98 -13.37 1.26
CA SER A 52 -9.65 -14.24 0.27
C SER A 52 -9.72 -13.62 -1.14
N SER A 53 -9.16 -12.42 -1.32
CA SER A 53 -8.84 -11.88 -2.63
C SER A 53 -7.74 -12.73 -3.27
N ALA A 54 -7.95 -13.18 -4.51
CA ALA A 54 -6.92 -13.85 -5.32
C ALA A 54 -5.64 -12.99 -5.55
N PHE A 55 -5.68 -11.73 -5.15
CA PHE A 55 -4.55 -10.81 -5.15
C PHE A 55 -4.06 -10.57 -3.72
N THR A 56 -2.80 -10.92 -3.46
CA THR A 56 -2.12 -10.60 -2.21
C THR A 56 -1.38 -9.25 -2.33
N ARG A 57 -1.27 -8.51 -1.23
CA ARG A 57 -0.54 -7.24 -1.20
C ARG A 57 0.96 -7.54 -1.23
N LEU A 58 1.67 -7.01 -2.23
CA LEU A 58 3.13 -7.07 -2.25
C LEU A 58 3.67 -6.12 -1.17
N GLN A 59 4.11 -6.68 -0.04
CA GLN A 59 4.84 -5.93 0.98
C GLN A 59 6.31 -5.97 0.57
N VAL A 60 6.81 -4.88 -0.02
CA VAL A 60 8.24 -4.76 -0.31
C VAL A 60 8.93 -4.59 1.04
N VAL A 61 9.39 -5.70 1.60
CA VAL A 61 10.31 -5.66 2.72
C VAL A 61 11.60 -5.07 2.15
N SER A 62 11.90 -3.84 2.55
CA SER A 62 13.22 -3.25 2.34
C SER A 62 14.22 -4.12 3.10
N SER A 63 14.70 -5.15 2.41
CA SER A 63 15.72 -6.03 2.91
C SER A 63 17.00 -5.22 2.96
N GLU A 64 17.40 -4.77 4.15
CA GLU A 64 18.71 -4.18 4.44
C GLU A 64 19.82 -5.24 4.37
N HIS A 65 19.73 -6.17 3.41
CA HIS A 65 20.76 -7.15 3.15
C HIS A 65 21.80 -6.51 2.25
N SER A 66 22.81 -5.99 2.93
CA SER A 66 24.18 -5.77 2.47
C SER A 66 24.50 -6.40 1.10
N SER A 67 24.65 -5.52 0.10
CA SER A 67 25.75 -5.54 -0.87
C SER A 67 26.39 -6.91 -1.18
N HIS A 68 25.82 -7.62 -2.14
CA HIS A 68 26.60 -8.34 -3.15
C HIS A 68 25.89 -8.18 -4.50
N VAL A 69 26.43 -7.28 -5.32
CA VAL A 69 25.97 -7.02 -6.68
C VAL A 69 26.36 -8.22 -7.55
N THR A 70 25.38 -9.06 -7.85
CA THR A 70 25.38 -9.88 -9.06
C THR A 70 24.06 -9.60 -9.74
N ASN A 71 24.10 -8.96 -10.91
CA ASN A 71 22.94 -8.64 -11.73
C ASN A 71 22.32 -9.95 -12.26
N GLN A 72 21.60 -10.66 -11.41
CA GLN A 72 20.83 -11.82 -11.83
C GLN A 72 19.52 -11.78 -11.08
N VAL A 73 18.43 -11.60 -11.84
CA VAL A 73 17.09 -11.70 -11.27
C VAL A 73 16.82 -13.18 -11.02
N VAL A 74 16.63 -13.56 -9.76
CA VAL A 74 16.23 -14.92 -9.37
C VAL A 74 14.80 -14.88 -8.85
N ILE A 75 13.92 -15.66 -9.47
CA ILE A 75 12.54 -15.84 -9.01
C ILE A 75 12.48 -17.17 -8.27
N GLU A 76 12.04 -17.15 -7.00
CA GLU A 76 11.97 -18.34 -6.15
C GLU A 76 10.52 -18.68 -5.77
N HIS A 77 10.15 -19.96 -5.88
CA HIS A 77 8.88 -20.49 -5.36
C HIS A 77 9.04 -21.94 -4.90
N GLY A 78 8.91 -22.19 -3.59
CA GLY A 78 9.13 -23.50 -2.98
C GLY A 78 10.58 -23.97 -3.16
N GLN A 79 10.77 -25.14 -3.78
CA GLN A 79 12.11 -25.66 -4.13
C GLN A 79 12.57 -25.24 -5.53
N CYS A 80 11.76 -24.47 -6.27
CA CYS A 80 12.09 -24.04 -7.62
C CYS A 80 12.77 -22.66 -7.59
N LYS A 81 13.87 -22.55 -8.33
CA LYS A 81 14.60 -21.30 -8.57
C LYS A 81 14.75 -21.09 -10.07
N ILE A 82 14.30 -19.95 -10.55
CA ILE A 82 14.43 -19.56 -11.95
C ILE A 82 15.47 -18.44 -12.01
N HIS A 83 16.56 -18.72 -12.72
CA HIS A 83 17.63 -17.75 -12.98
C HIS A 83 17.33 -17.05 -14.31
N CYS A 84 17.01 -15.77 -14.25
CA CYS A 84 16.82 -14.95 -15.45
C CYS A 84 18.18 -14.36 -15.88
N PRO A 85 18.66 -14.62 -17.10
CA PRO A 85 19.81 -13.92 -17.64
C PRO A 85 19.45 -12.45 -17.95
N ASP A 86 20.42 -11.54 -17.80
CA ASP A 86 20.24 -10.09 -18.05
C ASP A 86 19.96 -9.74 -19.52
N SER A 87 20.15 -10.67 -20.45
CA SER A 87 19.92 -10.43 -21.87
C SER A 87 19.41 -11.71 -22.55
N MET A 88 18.20 -11.65 -23.11
CA MET A 88 17.79 -12.55 -24.18
C MET A 88 18.41 -11.99 -25.46
N ALA A 89 19.56 -12.55 -25.86
CA ALA A 89 20.12 -12.34 -27.19
C ALA A 89 19.26 -13.02 -28.26
#